data_AF-A0A6J0V7W8-F1
#
_entry.id   AF-A0A6J0V7W8-F1
#
_cell.length_a   1.000
_cell.length_b   1.000
_cell.length_c   1.000
_cell.angle_alpha   90.00
_cell.angle_beta   90.00
_cell.angle_gamma   90.00
#
_symmetry.space_group_name_H-M   'P 1'
#
loop_
_entity.id
_entity.type
_entity.pdbx_description
1 polymer ?
#
loop_
_entity_poly.entity_id
_entity_poly.type
_entity_poly.pdbx_seq_one_letter_code
_entity_poly.pdbx_strand_id
1 'polypeptide(L)'
;MESNQTEQQKAEVRISKALSVGENAAIASRKEVVKKGLDKLGIPCDVDKVPNIAVLASGGGSRAMIALYGTLVELKKYNLLDSVMYLGAVSGSTWCLSALYKDNDWAEKIEILEKQHCANIVHGQWEVKKATEAVLEATEDNCYSLTDFWSYFLVHKLLNQLDQTELSAHGESCENGRNPYPIYAAVDKESYLKHHEGTWFEFTPHEIGIPGLGAYIDTRHFGSVFENGQLVEKRKEKNICYLQGLWGSAVGSEEELLNNVTGALQNFLKRDRSEDSSLTDLEQEDQKFKSLLGGYQSVLDLKLSESLDGKGADEQFDHLESILEDSSQNSELVRQIRQTWSSADAETRKENYMRLCQAIDTYFGDFPDHTQQVFRTLLRKTFSCLLNWTWGTTHNFLYRCPGVEFPELTSKPIVSLIDAGLTINAGYPSVLFPERQVKLIISFDYSAGDPFLTIKNTVEYCKAYGIPFPRIDERDLQDTDNPSDCYIFRGENAPTVIHCPLFNNVNCPGKIAEYREQFSTFKMNYSEEEIDKLLTAAKTNVANIQQKILKEIERIVGSHSHEA
;
A
#
# COMPACT_ATOMS: atom_id res chain seq x y z
N MET A 1 46.78 14.15 12.11
CA MET A 1 45.89 13.10 11.57
C MET A 1 44.66 13.82 11.07
N GLU A 2 44.82 14.44 9.91
CA GLU A 2 43.73 15.00 9.11
C GLU A 2 43.32 13.95 8.07
N SER A 3 42.11 14.13 7.53
CA SER A 3 41.48 13.39 6.43
C SER A 3 41.06 11.94 6.70
N ASN A 4 39.87 11.77 7.28
CA ASN A 4 38.92 10.71 6.89
C ASN A 4 37.46 11.10 7.22
N GLN A 5 37.11 12.37 7.00
CA GLN A 5 35.72 12.77 6.78
C GLN A 5 35.50 12.78 5.26
N THR A 6 35.30 11.61 4.68
CA THR A 6 34.81 11.49 3.31
C THR A 6 33.36 11.98 3.29
N GLU A 7 33.13 13.01 2.50
CA GLU A 7 31.85 13.63 2.14
C GLU A 7 30.64 12.69 2.28
N GLN A 8 29.91 12.78 3.40
CA GLN A 8 28.46 12.58 3.35
C GLN A 8 27.95 13.73 2.47
N GLN A 9 27.65 13.43 1.22
CA GLN A 9 26.89 14.33 0.35
C GLN A 9 25.67 14.80 1.16
N LYS A 10 25.60 16.10 1.47
CA LYS A 10 24.48 16.68 2.22
C LYS A 10 23.22 16.50 1.38
N ALA A 11 22.48 15.43 1.63
CA ALA A 11 21.18 15.24 1.02
C ALA A 11 20.19 16.21 1.67
N GLU A 12 19.47 16.96 0.85
CA GLU A 12 18.54 17.99 1.28
C GLU A 12 17.14 17.68 0.73
N VAL A 13 16.12 18.18 1.42
CA VAL A 13 14.76 18.15 0.91
C VAL A 13 14.67 19.12 -0.28
N ARG A 14 14.31 18.59 -1.45
CA ARG A 14 14.07 19.38 -2.65
C ARG A 14 12.73 20.08 -2.54
N ILE A 15 12.73 21.41 -2.52
CA ILE A 15 11.53 22.25 -2.58
C ILE A 15 11.38 22.81 -4.00
N SER A 16 10.64 22.09 -4.83
CA SER A 16 10.29 22.52 -6.19
C SER A 16 9.12 21.72 -6.72
N LYS A 17 8.24 22.40 -7.47
CA LYS A 17 7.16 21.74 -8.21
C LYS A 17 7.66 21.05 -9.48
N ALA A 18 8.88 21.32 -9.97
CA ALA A 18 9.38 20.64 -11.17
C ALA A 18 9.52 19.13 -10.96
N LEU A 19 9.39 18.36 -12.05
CA LEU A 19 9.69 16.93 -12.07
C LEU A 19 11.17 16.68 -11.72
N SER A 20 11.44 15.51 -11.15
CA SER A 20 12.81 15.09 -10.82
C SER A 20 13.66 14.94 -12.08
N VAL A 21 14.98 14.96 -11.92
CA VAL A 21 15.91 14.72 -13.05
C VAL A 21 15.69 13.33 -13.66
N GLY A 22 15.48 12.31 -12.81
CA GLY A 22 15.24 10.93 -13.26
C GLY A 22 13.88 10.75 -13.96
N GLU A 23 12.82 11.40 -13.47
CA GLU A 23 11.52 11.39 -14.15
C GLU A 23 11.62 12.06 -15.53
N ASN A 24 12.28 13.23 -15.61
CA ASN A 24 12.52 13.90 -16.89
C ASN A 24 13.31 13.04 -17.89
N ALA A 25 14.34 12.33 -17.42
CA ALA A 25 15.11 11.42 -18.25
C ALA A 25 14.27 10.24 -18.75
N ALA A 26 13.50 9.61 -17.86
CA ALA A 26 12.63 8.48 -18.20
C ALA A 26 11.55 8.87 -19.23
N ILE A 27 10.86 9.99 -19.03
CA ILE A 27 9.82 10.44 -19.98
C ILE A 27 10.42 10.87 -21.31
N ALA A 28 11.61 11.48 -21.32
CA ALA A 28 12.29 11.84 -22.56
C ALA A 28 12.63 10.60 -23.40
N SER A 29 13.20 9.57 -22.77
CA SER A 29 13.46 8.27 -23.42
C SER A 29 12.16 7.59 -23.90
N ARG A 30 11.09 7.68 -23.10
CA ARG A 30 9.80 7.02 -23.38
C ARG A 30 9.06 7.65 -24.56
N LYS A 31 9.18 8.97 -24.80
CA LYS A 31 8.49 9.67 -25.91
C LYS A 31 8.71 9.01 -27.27
N GLU A 32 9.91 8.51 -27.55
CA GLU A 32 10.22 7.78 -28.79
C GLU A 32 9.46 6.45 -28.91
N VAL A 33 9.28 5.74 -27.80
CA VAL A 33 8.50 4.50 -27.78
C VAL A 33 7.02 4.80 -27.93
N VAL A 34 6.51 5.84 -27.26
CA VAL A 34 5.12 6.29 -27.39
C VAL A 34 4.82 6.70 -28.82
N LYS A 35 5.69 7.49 -29.45
CA LYS A 35 5.58 7.84 -30.87
C LYS A 35 5.44 6.58 -31.75
N LYS A 36 6.33 5.61 -31.59
CA LYS A 36 6.28 4.33 -32.35
C LYS A 36 5.01 3.54 -32.04
N GLY A 37 4.52 3.57 -30.81
CA GLY A 37 3.25 2.97 -30.41
C GLY A 37 2.07 3.61 -31.13
N LEU A 38 2.01 4.95 -31.15
CA LEU A 38 1.00 5.71 -31.87
C LEU A 38 1.06 5.45 -33.39
N ASP A 39 2.26 5.37 -33.97
CA ASP A 39 2.46 5.02 -35.38
C ASP A 39 1.87 3.62 -35.71
N LYS A 40 2.08 2.62 -34.84
CA LYS A 40 1.47 1.27 -34.98
C LYS A 40 -0.06 1.29 -34.87
N LEU A 41 -0.61 2.25 -34.12
CA LEU A 41 -2.05 2.46 -33.95
C LEU A 41 -2.68 3.26 -35.10
N GLY A 42 -1.88 3.72 -36.07
CA GLY A 42 -2.35 4.52 -37.20
C GLY A 42 -2.50 6.02 -36.90
N ILE A 43 -1.87 6.50 -35.82
CA ILE A 43 -1.94 7.89 -35.34
C ILE A 43 -0.55 8.53 -35.46
N PRO A 44 -0.15 9.03 -36.64
CA PRO A 44 1.16 9.65 -36.80
C PRO A 44 1.25 10.93 -35.96
N CYS A 45 2.33 11.06 -35.20
CA CYS A 45 2.58 12.22 -34.34
C CYS A 45 4.08 12.56 -34.28
N ASP A 46 4.39 13.86 -34.20
CA ASP A 46 5.76 14.30 -33.93
C ASP A 46 6.12 14.03 -32.47
N VAL A 47 7.40 13.73 -32.19
CA VAL A 47 7.85 13.37 -30.82
C VAL A 47 7.54 14.47 -29.80
N ASP A 48 7.60 15.74 -30.22
CA ASP A 48 7.32 16.90 -29.37
C ASP A 48 5.81 17.09 -29.09
N LYS A 49 4.95 16.46 -29.88
CA LYS A 49 3.48 16.54 -29.79
C LYS A 49 2.86 15.28 -29.19
N VAL A 50 3.68 14.31 -28.79
CA VAL A 50 3.21 13.09 -28.13
C VAL A 50 2.44 13.47 -26.85
N PRO A 51 1.16 13.06 -26.71
CA PRO A 51 0.39 13.34 -25.51
C PRO A 51 0.85 12.45 -24.36
N ASN A 52 0.90 13.00 -23.15
CA ASN A 52 1.10 12.20 -21.96
C ASN A 52 -0.20 11.46 -21.62
N ILE A 53 -0.21 10.15 -21.83
CA ILE A 53 -1.31 9.24 -21.48
C ILE A 53 -0.94 8.52 -20.19
N ALA A 54 -1.85 8.52 -19.22
CA ALA A 54 -1.70 7.78 -17.98
C ALA A 54 -2.71 6.64 -17.90
N VAL A 55 -2.27 5.50 -17.39
CA VAL A 55 -3.15 4.42 -16.93
C VAL A 55 -3.14 4.42 -15.40
N LEU A 56 -4.32 4.45 -14.81
CA LEU A 56 -4.52 4.36 -13.36
C LEU A 56 -5.15 3.02 -13.01
N ALA A 57 -4.62 2.40 -11.96
CA ALA A 57 -5.06 1.12 -11.44
C ALA A 57 -5.46 1.28 -9.97
N SER A 58 -6.74 1.04 -9.67
CA SER A 58 -7.28 1.18 -8.32
C SER A 58 -6.82 0.09 -7.36
N GLY A 59 -7.03 0.30 -6.07
CA GLY A 59 -6.84 -0.73 -5.07
C GLY A 59 -7.90 -1.84 -5.04
N GLY A 60 -7.62 -2.88 -4.25
CA GLY A 60 -8.51 -4.05 -4.12
C GLY A 60 -7.80 -5.36 -3.76
N GLY A 61 -6.67 -5.31 -3.04
CA GLY A 61 -5.89 -6.50 -2.67
C GLY A 61 -5.49 -7.36 -3.87
N SER A 62 -5.49 -8.69 -3.69
CA SER A 62 -5.10 -9.64 -4.74
C SER A 62 -5.98 -9.55 -6.00
N ARG A 63 -7.26 -9.16 -5.85
CA ARG A 63 -8.14 -8.92 -7.00
C ARG A 63 -7.56 -7.85 -7.92
N ALA A 64 -7.18 -6.71 -7.35
CA ALA A 64 -6.62 -5.59 -8.12
C ALA A 64 -5.27 -5.94 -8.74
N MET A 65 -4.44 -6.72 -8.03
CA MET A 65 -3.18 -7.23 -8.57
C MET A 65 -3.40 -8.11 -9.80
N ILE A 66 -4.26 -9.13 -9.70
CA ILE A 66 -4.55 -10.08 -10.79
C ILE A 66 -5.24 -9.36 -11.96
N ALA A 67 -6.22 -8.50 -11.67
CA ALA A 67 -6.91 -7.72 -12.69
C ALA A 67 -5.94 -6.80 -13.47
N LEU A 68 -4.99 -6.16 -12.78
CA LEU A 68 -3.99 -5.32 -13.44
C LEU A 68 -3.09 -6.11 -14.40
N TYR A 69 -2.66 -7.32 -14.04
CA TYR A 69 -1.93 -8.17 -14.99
C TYR A 69 -2.75 -8.43 -16.26
N GLY A 70 -4.03 -8.82 -16.11
CA GLY A 70 -4.92 -9.03 -17.26
C GLY A 70 -5.12 -7.77 -18.10
N THR A 71 -5.29 -6.62 -17.46
CA THR A 71 -5.40 -5.32 -18.13
C THR A 71 -4.14 -4.99 -18.93
N LEU A 72 -2.94 -5.12 -18.35
CA LEU A 72 -1.68 -4.78 -19.03
C LEU A 72 -1.37 -5.73 -20.19
N VAL A 73 -1.63 -7.03 -20.03
CA VAL A 73 -1.53 -8.02 -21.11
C VAL A 73 -2.41 -7.62 -22.29
N GLU A 74 -3.68 -7.29 -22.04
CA GLU A 74 -4.59 -6.97 -23.13
C GLU A 74 -4.27 -5.61 -23.76
N LEU A 75 -3.82 -4.62 -22.98
CA LEU A 75 -3.32 -3.35 -23.53
C LEU A 75 -2.13 -3.56 -24.46
N LYS A 76 -1.20 -4.47 -24.11
CA LYS A 76 -0.06 -4.81 -24.97
C LYS A 76 -0.52 -5.48 -26.26
N LYS A 77 -1.45 -6.44 -26.17
CA LYS A 77 -2.04 -7.15 -27.32
C LYS A 77 -2.68 -6.20 -28.34
N TYR A 78 -3.33 -5.13 -27.90
CA TYR A 78 -3.89 -4.10 -28.78
C TYR A 78 -2.93 -2.97 -29.13
N ASN A 79 -1.63 -3.09 -28.83
CA ASN A 79 -0.60 -2.05 -29.03
C ASN A 79 -0.87 -0.73 -28.27
N LEU A 80 -1.76 -0.73 -27.29
CA LEU A 80 -2.09 0.46 -26.50
C LEU A 80 -1.04 0.72 -25.42
N LEU A 81 -0.42 -0.32 -24.84
CA LEU A 81 0.54 -0.17 -23.74
C LEU A 81 1.77 0.67 -24.13
N ASP A 82 2.24 0.53 -25.37
CA ASP A 82 3.37 1.31 -25.89
C ASP A 82 3.05 2.82 -25.92
N SER A 83 1.76 3.20 -26.01
CA SER A 83 1.32 4.61 -25.99
C SER A 83 1.25 5.24 -24.59
N VAL A 84 1.38 4.44 -23.53
CA VAL A 84 1.25 4.89 -22.14
C VAL A 84 2.57 5.49 -21.65
N MET A 85 2.48 6.70 -21.08
CA MET A 85 3.59 7.41 -20.46
C MET A 85 3.71 7.08 -18.97
N TYR A 86 2.59 7.09 -18.23
CA TYR A 86 2.57 6.89 -16.78
C TYR A 86 1.67 5.73 -16.37
N LEU A 87 2.10 4.98 -15.35
CA LEU A 87 1.31 3.96 -14.66
C LEU A 87 1.19 4.32 -13.18
N GLY A 88 0.00 4.76 -12.77
CA GLY A 88 -0.28 5.07 -11.37
C GLY A 88 -1.06 3.95 -10.69
N ALA A 89 -0.60 3.49 -9.52
CA ALA A 89 -1.26 2.42 -8.77
C ALA A 89 -1.36 2.74 -7.27
N VAL A 90 -2.43 2.23 -6.64
CA VAL A 90 -2.62 2.25 -5.18
C VAL A 90 -3.00 0.85 -4.68
N SER A 91 -2.78 0.57 -3.39
CA SER A 91 -3.11 -0.71 -2.76
C SER A 91 -2.64 -1.93 -3.55
N GLY A 92 -3.44 -2.99 -3.66
CA GLY A 92 -3.09 -4.23 -4.35
C GLY A 92 -2.55 -4.10 -5.78
N SER A 93 -2.91 -3.05 -6.54
CA SER A 93 -2.30 -2.82 -7.86
C SER A 93 -0.81 -2.46 -7.78
N THR A 94 -0.36 -1.90 -6.65
CA THR A 94 1.08 -1.67 -6.42
C THR A 94 1.87 -2.97 -6.33
N TRP A 95 1.26 -4.08 -5.91
CA TRP A 95 1.92 -5.38 -5.84
C TRP A 95 2.25 -5.93 -7.23
N CYS A 96 1.33 -5.74 -8.19
CA CYS A 96 1.57 -6.05 -9.60
C CYS A 96 2.67 -5.12 -10.17
N LEU A 97 2.53 -3.81 -9.96
CA LEU A 97 3.46 -2.83 -10.52
C LEU A 97 4.87 -3.03 -9.95
N SER A 98 5.05 -3.20 -8.65
CA SER A 98 6.39 -3.38 -8.07
C SER A 98 7.04 -4.70 -8.52
N ALA A 99 6.27 -5.77 -8.69
CA ALA A 99 6.79 -7.04 -9.18
C ALA A 99 7.25 -6.98 -10.65
N LEU A 100 6.55 -6.21 -11.50
CA LEU A 100 6.92 -6.04 -12.90
C LEU A 100 8.21 -5.23 -13.09
N TYR A 101 8.45 -4.21 -12.27
CA TYR A 101 9.57 -3.27 -12.48
C TYR A 101 10.95 -3.83 -12.07
N LYS A 102 10.99 -5.08 -11.61
CA LYS A 102 12.23 -5.86 -11.47
C LYS A 102 12.83 -6.24 -12.82
N ASP A 103 12.02 -6.28 -13.87
CA ASP A 103 12.44 -6.56 -15.23
C ASP A 103 12.55 -5.25 -16.04
N ASN A 104 13.76 -4.97 -16.56
CA ASN A 104 14.06 -3.75 -17.30
C ASN A 104 13.20 -3.56 -18.57
N ASP A 105 12.60 -4.62 -19.11
CA ASP A 105 11.79 -4.65 -20.33
C ASP A 105 10.46 -5.41 -20.13
N TRP A 106 9.88 -5.36 -18.92
CA TRP A 106 8.67 -6.10 -18.56
C TRP A 106 7.50 -5.87 -19.53
N ALA A 107 7.36 -4.68 -20.13
CA ALA A 107 6.27 -4.39 -21.06
C ALA A 107 6.29 -5.28 -22.31
N GLU A 108 7.45 -5.76 -22.74
CA GLU A 108 7.58 -6.74 -23.83
C GLU A 108 7.35 -8.19 -23.35
N LYS A 109 7.56 -8.44 -22.05
CA LYS A 109 7.46 -9.76 -21.42
C LYS A 109 6.15 -9.99 -20.65
N ILE A 110 5.21 -9.05 -20.70
CA ILE A 110 4.04 -8.99 -19.82
C ILE A 110 3.21 -10.29 -19.83
N GLU A 111 3.06 -10.94 -20.99
CA GLU A 111 2.34 -12.22 -21.10
C GLU A 111 3.02 -13.39 -20.37
N ILE A 112 4.35 -13.39 -20.33
CA ILE A 112 5.14 -14.41 -19.63
C ILE A 112 5.13 -14.11 -18.14
N LEU A 113 5.35 -12.85 -17.76
CA LEU A 113 5.38 -12.40 -16.37
C LEU A 113 4.01 -12.57 -15.68
N GLU A 114 2.90 -12.28 -16.38
CA GLU A 114 1.54 -12.54 -15.88
C GLU A 114 1.38 -14.01 -15.46
N LYS A 115 1.70 -14.95 -16.37
CA LYS A 115 1.60 -16.38 -16.08
C LYS A 115 2.49 -16.82 -14.93
N GLN A 116 3.74 -16.34 -14.90
CA GLN A 116 4.70 -16.69 -13.85
C GLN A 116 4.26 -16.16 -12.48
N HIS A 117 3.88 -14.89 -12.40
CA HIS A 117 3.47 -14.27 -11.14
C HIS A 117 2.14 -14.84 -10.65
N CYS A 118 1.15 -15.05 -11.53
CA CYS A 118 -0.10 -15.71 -11.18
C CYS A 118 0.10 -17.17 -10.72
N ALA A 119 0.98 -17.93 -11.37
CA ALA A 119 1.34 -19.27 -10.91
C ALA A 119 2.02 -19.24 -9.53
N ASN A 120 2.85 -18.22 -9.25
CA ASN A 120 3.50 -18.07 -7.94
C ASN A 120 2.50 -17.77 -6.81
N ILE A 121 1.41 -17.04 -7.09
CA ILE A 121 0.33 -16.81 -6.10
C ILE A 121 -0.28 -18.14 -5.64
N VAL A 122 -0.44 -19.12 -6.54
CA VAL A 122 -1.08 -20.42 -6.23
C VAL A 122 -0.09 -21.45 -5.70
N HIS A 123 1.06 -21.60 -6.38
CA HIS A 123 2.00 -22.70 -6.17
C HIS A 123 3.27 -22.30 -5.44
N GLY A 124 3.47 -21.01 -5.22
CA GLY A 124 4.62 -20.50 -4.51
C GLY A 124 4.66 -20.99 -3.06
N GLN A 125 5.84 -20.94 -2.47
CA GLN A 125 6.06 -21.33 -1.09
C GLN A 125 6.50 -20.13 -0.28
N TRP A 126 5.78 -19.87 0.81
CA TRP A 126 6.12 -18.80 1.73
C TRP A 126 7.42 -19.13 2.50
N GLU A 127 8.45 -18.30 2.31
CA GLU A 127 9.77 -18.46 2.95
C GLU A 127 9.74 -17.93 4.39
N VAL A 128 9.09 -18.66 5.30
CA VAL A 128 8.83 -18.24 6.70
C VAL A 128 10.10 -17.83 7.44
N LYS A 129 11.21 -18.56 7.27
CA LYS A 129 12.47 -18.28 7.97
C LYS A 129 13.01 -16.89 7.60
N LYS A 130 13.02 -16.56 6.31
CA LYS A 130 13.41 -15.22 5.83
C LYS A 130 12.41 -14.13 6.23
N ALA A 131 11.11 -14.43 6.22
CA ALA A 131 10.08 -13.50 6.72
C ALA A 131 10.31 -13.13 8.19
N THR A 132 10.72 -14.14 8.98
CA THR A 132 11.02 -14.01 10.40
C THR A 132 12.26 -13.15 10.59
N GLU A 133 13.36 -13.46 9.92
CA GLU A 133 14.59 -12.65 9.96
C GLU A 133 14.31 -11.19 9.60
N ALA A 134 13.52 -10.94 8.53
CA ALA A 134 13.18 -9.60 8.10
C ALA A 134 12.31 -8.83 9.10
N VAL A 135 11.29 -9.46 9.70
CA VAL A 135 10.47 -8.79 10.72
C VAL A 135 11.27 -8.52 11.99
N LEU A 136 12.18 -9.42 12.37
CA LEU A 136 13.04 -9.25 13.53
C LEU A 136 14.02 -8.09 13.33
N GLU A 137 14.67 -7.99 12.16
CA GLU A 137 15.48 -6.81 11.79
C GLU A 137 14.65 -5.53 11.89
N ALA A 138 13.40 -5.54 11.42
CA ALA A 138 12.51 -4.38 11.52
C ALA A 138 12.20 -3.98 12.98
N THR A 139 12.24 -4.92 13.94
CA THR A 139 12.04 -4.59 15.36
C THR A 139 13.21 -3.81 15.97
N GLU A 140 14.35 -3.67 15.30
CA GLU A 140 15.42 -2.78 15.75
C GLU A 140 15.10 -1.30 15.47
N ASP A 141 14.19 -1.03 14.53
CA ASP A 141 13.73 0.31 14.20
C ASP A 141 12.75 0.84 15.26
N ASN A 142 12.94 2.09 15.68
CA ASN A 142 12.02 2.77 16.58
C ASN A 142 10.69 3.13 15.89
N CYS A 143 10.69 3.14 14.55
CA CYS A 143 9.50 3.33 13.73
C CYS A 143 8.77 2.02 13.38
N TYR A 144 9.11 0.89 14.01
CA TYR A 144 8.38 -0.37 13.82
C TYR A 144 6.87 -0.18 14.03
N SER A 145 6.06 -0.75 13.12
CA SER A 145 4.61 -0.63 13.11
C SER A 145 3.93 -1.93 12.65
N LEU A 146 2.59 -1.93 12.61
CA LEU A 146 1.84 -3.03 12.00
C LEU A 146 2.16 -3.23 10.52
N THR A 147 2.63 -2.19 9.82
CA THR A 147 3.05 -2.33 8.42
C THR A 147 4.22 -3.30 8.29
N ASP A 148 5.21 -3.27 9.18
CA ASP A 148 6.35 -4.18 9.13
C ASP A 148 5.90 -5.64 9.26
N PHE A 149 5.05 -5.92 10.25
CA PHE A 149 4.45 -7.24 10.43
C PHE A 149 3.60 -7.65 9.22
N TRP A 150 2.71 -6.77 8.76
CA TRP A 150 1.83 -6.98 7.62
C TRP A 150 2.62 -7.31 6.35
N SER A 151 3.69 -6.57 6.07
CA SER A 151 4.55 -6.77 4.90
C SER A 151 5.17 -8.17 4.89
N TYR A 152 5.86 -8.54 5.97
CA TYR A 152 6.66 -9.76 5.98
C TYR A 152 5.86 -11.04 6.27
N PHE A 153 4.74 -10.95 6.99
CA PHE A 153 3.93 -12.12 7.36
C PHE A 153 2.65 -12.30 6.56
N LEU A 154 2.04 -11.21 6.07
CA LEU A 154 0.77 -11.27 5.35
C LEU A 154 1.02 -11.07 3.85
N VAL A 155 1.56 -9.92 3.43
CA VAL A 155 1.78 -9.63 2.00
C VAL A 155 2.77 -10.61 1.37
N HIS A 156 3.94 -10.84 1.97
CA HIS A 156 4.88 -11.84 1.47
C HIS A 156 4.23 -13.23 1.36
N LYS A 157 3.42 -13.64 2.35
CA LYS A 157 2.71 -14.92 2.30
C LYS A 157 1.67 -14.98 1.17
N LEU A 158 0.94 -13.90 0.93
CA LEU A 158 -0.04 -13.80 -0.16
C LEU A 158 0.61 -13.86 -1.54
N LEU A 159 1.75 -13.18 -1.69
CA LEU A 159 2.46 -13.07 -2.96
C LEU A 159 3.42 -14.24 -3.21
N ASN A 160 3.69 -15.06 -2.18
CA ASN A 160 4.78 -16.04 -2.13
C ASN A 160 6.11 -15.47 -2.64
N GLN A 161 6.39 -14.21 -2.31
CA GLN A 161 7.60 -13.51 -2.76
C GLN A 161 8.07 -12.52 -1.69
N LEU A 162 9.28 -12.72 -1.19
CA LEU A 162 9.97 -11.76 -0.32
C LEU A 162 10.87 -10.88 -1.18
N ASP A 163 10.36 -9.71 -1.55
CA ASP A 163 11.14 -8.77 -2.34
C ASP A 163 12.01 -7.85 -1.47
N GLN A 164 13.28 -8.21 -1.33
CA GLN A 164 14.25 -7.42 -0.57
C GLN A 164 14.97 -6.36 -1.41
N THR A 165 14.64 -6.20 -2.70
CA THR A 165 15.21 -5.11 -3.50
C THR A 165 14.62 -3.77 -3.10
N GLU A 166 15.24 -2.70 -3.58
CA GLU A 166 14.96 -1.31 -3.25
C GLU A 166 14.17 -0.65 -4.39
N LEU A 167 13.33 0.34 -4.09
CA LEU A 167 12.56 1.04 -5.13
C LEU A 167 13.49 1.86 -6.03
N SER A 168 14.58 2.38 -5.49
CA SER A 168 15.61 3.06 -6.26
C SER A 168 16.25 2.18 -7.34
N ALA A 169 16.31 0.86 -7.14
CA ALA A 169 16.82 -0.09 -8.13
C ALA A 169 15.92 -0.20 -9.37
N HIS A 170 14.66 0.22 -9.30
CA HIS A 170 13.74 0.23 -10.44
C HIS A 170 13.99 1.41 -11.40
N GLY A 171 14.94 2.31 -11.11
CA GLY A 171 15.29 3.43 -11.97
C GLY A 171 15.71 2.99 -13.38
N GLU A 172 16.52 1.93 -13.50
CA GLU A 172 16.97 1.41 -14.80
C GLU A 172 15.81 0.93 -15.69
N SER A 173 14.80 0.29 -15.08
CA SER A 173 13.56 -0.13 -15.74
C SER A 173 12.74 1.02 -16.29
N CYS A 174 12.96 2.25 -15.79
CA CYS A 174 12.22 3.44 -16.19
C CYS A 174 13.01 4.29 -17.19
N GLU A 175 14.30 4.52 -16.93
CA GLU A 175 15.16 5.43 -17.70
C GLU A 175 15.40 4.94 -19.14
N ASN A 176 15.29 3.63 -19.39
CA ASN A 176 15.46 3.04 -20.71
C ASN A 176 14.26 3.29 -21.66
N GLY A 177 13.15 3.84 -21.16
CA GLY A 177 11.95 4.18 -21.93
C GLY A 177 11.12 2.99 -22.44
N ARG A 178 11.45 1.74 -22.10
CA ARG A 178 10.71 0.53 -22.55
C ARG A 178 9.44 0.27 -21.77
N ASN A 179 9.37 0.78 -20.54
CA ASN A 179 8.20 0.68 -19.69
C ASN A 179 7.61 2.08 -19.46
N PRO A 180 6.29 2.21 -19.20
CA PRO A 180 5.74 3.46 -18.66
C PRO A 180 6.42 3.84 -17.34
N TYR A 181 6.31 5.08 -16.90
CA TYR A 181 6.86 5.54 -15.63
C TYR A 181 5.94 5.17 -14.46
N PRO A 182 6.41 4.43 -13.43
CA PRO A 182 5.58 3.95 -12.33
C PRO A 182 5.42 5.02 -11.25
N ILE A 183 4.20 5.15 -10.73
CA ILE A 183 3.86 6.03 -9.63
C ILE A 183 3.05 5.23 -8.61
N TYR A 184 3.53 5.19 -7.38
CA TYR A 184 2.84 4.56 -6.24
C TYR A 184 2.44 5.64 -5.24
N ALA A 185 1.47 5.36 -4.38
CA ALA A 185 1.03 6.34 -3.39
C ALA A 185 0.63 5.73 -2.04
N ALA A 186 0.81 6.55 -1.00
CA ALA A 186 0.26 6.38 0.34
C ALA A 186 -0.35 7.72 0.79
N VAL A 187 -1.06 7.73 1.90
CA VAL A 187 -1.58 8.96 2.51
C VAL A 187 -1.17 9.06 3.97
N ASP A 188 -0.95 10.27 4.45
CA ASP A 188 -0.74 10.49 5.87
C ASP A 188 -2.04 10.25 6.65
N LYS A 189 -1.95 9.38 7.66
CA LYS A 189 -3.06 8.92 8.48
C LYS A 189 -3.71 10.05 9.25
N GLU A 190 -2.94 10.97 9.83
CA GLU A 190 -3.52 12.00 10.68
C GLU A 190 -4.30 13.03 9.86
N SER A 191 -3.74 13.46 8.73
CA SER A 191 -4.45 14.32 7.79
C SER A 191 -5.67 13.61 7.22
N TYR A 192 -5.61 12.32 6.90
CA TYR A 192 -6.79 11.54 6.50
C TYR A 192 -7.90 11.54 7.56
N LEU A 193 -7.56 11.31 8.82
CA LEU A 193 -8.52 11.30 9.93
C LEU A 193 -9.13 12.67 10.19
N LYS A 194 -8.42 13.76 9.86
CA LYS A 194 -8.92 15.14 9.99
C LYS A 194 -9.74 15.56 8.77
N HIS A 195 -9.23 15.27 7.58
CA HIS A 195 -9.75 15.67 6.29
C HIS A 195 -9.66 14.44 5.39
N HIS A 196 -10.79 13.79 5.09
CA HIS A 196 -10.86 12.49 4.41
C HIS A 196 -10.12 12.39 3.06
N GLU A 197 -9.72 13.52 2.46
CA GLU A 197 -8.86 13.60 1.28
C GLU A 197 -7.42 13.14 1.54
N GLY A 198 -6.92 13.36 2.77
CA GLY A 198 -5.56 13.04 3.21
C GLY A 198 -4.45 13.84 2.50
N THR A 199 -3.26 13.89 3.12
CA THR A 199 -2.06 14.38 2.45
C THR A 199 -1.39 13.23 1.70
N TRP A 200 -1.30 13.33 0.39
CA TRP A 200 -0.77 12.28 -0.48
C TRP A 200 0.75 12.29 -0.53
N PHE A 201 1.34 11.12 -0.24
CA PHE A 201 2.74 10.82 -0.46
C PHE A 201 2.86 10.01 -1.75
N GLU A 202 3.62 10.57 -2.68
CA GLU A 202 3.97 9.92 -3.93
C GLU A 202 5.30 9.22 -3.80
N PHE A 203 5.40 8.03 -4.42
CA PHE A 203 6.61 7.24 -4.48
C PHE A 203 6.92 6.92 -5.94
N THR A 204 8.17 7.18 -6.32
CA THR A 204 8.72 6.81 -7.62
C THR A 204 10.11 6.19 -7.42
N PRO A 205 10.70 5.56 -8.45
CA PRO A 205 12.09 5.07 -8.36
C PRO A 205 13.12 6.18 -8.09
N HIS A 206 12.80 7.44 -8.34
CA HIS A 206 13.75 8.55 -8.22
C HIS A 206 13.54 9.38 -6.95
N GLU A 207 12.29 9.73 -6.66
CA GLU A 207 11.95 10.57 -5.51
C GLU A 207 10.67 10.11 -4.81
N ILE A 208 10.60 10.43 -3.52
CA ILE A 208 9.41 10.32 -2.67
C ILE A 208 9.08 11.71 -2.15
N GLY A 209 7.81 12.10 -2.19
CA GLY A 209 7.44 13.43 -1.74
C GLY A 209 5.95 13.71 -1.72
N ILE A 210 5.62 14.97 -1.49
CA ILE A 210 4.25 15.47 -1.41
C ILE A 210 4.03 16.46 -2.55
N PRO A 211 3.39 16.05 -3.66
CA PRO A 211 3.25 16.91 -4.83
C PRO A 211 2.59 18.27 -4.55
N GLY A 212 1.57 18.30 -3.68
CA GLY A 212 0.90 19.54 -3.28
C GLY A 212 1.83 20.56 -2.60
N LEU A 213 2.86 20.09 -1.89
CA LEU A 213 3.84 20.93 -1.22
C LEU A 213 5.11 21.16 -2.06
N GLY A 214 5.27 20.43 -3.17
CA GLY A 214 6.48 20.46 -3.98
C GLY A 214 7.72 20.04 -3.19
N ALA A 215 7.56 19.18 -2.18
CA ALA A 215 8.63 18.80 -1.27
C ALA A 215 8.97 17.31 -1.43
N TYR A 216 10.22 17.04 -1.79
CA TYR A 216 10.69 15.72 -2.21
C TYR A 216 12.04 15.38 -1.60
N ILE A 217 12.30 14.09 -1.45
CA ILE A 217 13.62 13.52 -1.17
C ILE A 217 13.93 12.45 -2.20
N ASP A 218 15.22 12.14 -2.38
CA ASP A 218 15.64 10.95 -3.10
C ASP A 218 15.04 9.70 -2.43
N THR A 219 14.54 8.76 -3.24
CA THR A 219 13.89 7.52 -2.77
C THR A 219 14.77 6.73 -1.79
N ARG A 220 16.09 6.76 -1.98
CA ARG A 220 17.08 6.08 -1.10
C ARG A 220 17.12 6.61 0.33
N HIS A 221 16.50 7.76 0.58
CA HIS A 221 16.46 8.40 1.89
C HIS A 221 15.12 8.24 2.60
N PHE A 222 14.14 7.55 2.02
CA PHE A 222 12.89 7.30 2.72
C PHE A 222 13.11 6.46 3.98
N GLY A 223 12.57 6.94 5.10
CA GLY A 223 12.82 6.38 6.43
C GLY A 223 14.09 6.89 7.11
N SER A 224 14.91 7.72 6.46
CA SER A 224 16.04 8.40 7.10
C SER A 224 15.59 9.60 7.94
N VAL A 225 16.42 10.02 8.89
CA VAL A 225 16.11 11.16 9.77
C VAL A 225 16.51 12.45 9.09
N PHE A 226 15.57 13.38 8.95
CA PHE A 226 15.83 14.75 8.51
C PHE A 226 15.43 15.74 9.61
N GLU A 227 16.12 16.88 9.64
CA GLU A 227 15.72 18.03 10.43
C GLU A 227 16.14 19.30 9.69
N ASN A 228 15.28 20.33 9.69
CA ASN A 228 15.54 21.60 8.99
C ASN A 228 15.84 21.40 7.49
N GLY A 229 15.20 20.41 6.87
CA GLY A 229 15.38 20.10 5.44
C GLY A 229 16.71 19.41 5.09
N GLN A 230 17.48 18.96 6.09
CA GLN A 230 18.79 18.33 5.92
C GLN A 230 18.78 16.90 6.44
N LEU A 231 19.45 15.98 5.75
CA LEU A 231 19.66 14.62 6.22
C LEU A 231 20.58 14.63 7.46
N VAL A 232 20.05 14.16 8.59
CA VAL A 232 20.76 14.05 9.87
C VAL A 232 21.33 12.65 10.06
N GLU A 233 20.54 11.62 9.76
CA GLU A 233 20.95 10.23 9.90
C GLU A 233 20.43 9.42 8.71
N LYS A 234 21.37 8.89 7.91
CA LYS A 234 21.04 7.97 6.83
C LYS A 234 20.65 6.61 7.40
N ARG A 235 19.45 6.16 7.09
CA ARG A 235 18.96 4.80 7.38
C ARG A 235 19.00 3.96 6.09
N LYS A 236 18.85 2.64 6.24
CA LYS A 236 18.71 1.71 5.11
C LYS A 236 17.41 2.02 4.36
N GLU A 237 17.45 2.00 3.03
CA GLU A 237 16.25 2.16 2.21
C GLU A 237 15.27 1.04 2.54
N LYS A 238 13.98 1.37 2.62
CA LYS A 238 12.93 0.37 2.84
C LYS A 238 12.76 -0.48 1.57
N ASN A 239 12.78 -1.79 1.72
CA ASN A 239 12.65 -2.71 0.60
C ASN A 239 11.23 -2.73 0.00
N ILE A 240 11.10 -3.28 -1.21
CA ILE A 240 9.84 -3.41 -1.93
C ILE A 240 8.80 -4.19 -1.12
N CYS A 241 9.18 -5.25 -0.40
CA CYS A 241 8.23 -5.98 0.44
C CYS A 241 7.61 -5.08 1.53
N TYR A 242 8.42 -4.25 2.19
CA TYR A 242 7.91 -3.24 3.12
C TYR A 242 6.96 -2.26 2.42
N LEU A 243 7.37 -1.72 1.27
CA LEU A 243 6.57 -0.76 0.52
C LEU A 243 5.25 -1.34 0.00
N GLN A 244 5.22 -2.61 -0.43
CA GLN A 244 4.01 -3.33 -0.82
C GLN A 244 3.02 -3.43 0.34
N GLY A 245 3.48 -3.70 1.56
CA GLY A 245 2.60 -3.69 2.72
C GLY A 245 2.24 -2.29 3.20
N LEU A 246 3.09 -1.27 3.00
CA LEU A 246 2.72 0.13 3.24
C LEU A 246 1.60 0.57 2.30
N TRP A 247 1.82 0.42 0.99
CA TRP A 247 0.86 0.80 -0.04
C TRP A 247 -0.42 -0.02 0.02
N GLY A 248 -0.34 -1.30 0.43
CA GLY A 248 -1.46 -2.24 0.58
C GLY A 248 -1.92 -2.46 2.01
N SER A 249 -1.77 -1.47 2.89
CA SER A 249 -2.23 -1.50 4.29
C SER A 249 -3.72 -1.15 4.44
N ALA A 250 -4.56 -1.45 3.43
CA ALA A 250 -5.99 -1.17 3.46
C ALA A 250 -6.60 -1.68 4.77
N VAL A 251 -7.21 -0.76 5.52
CA VAL A 251 -7.79 -1.03 6.82
C VAL A 251 -9.15 -1.71 6.60
N GLY A 252 -9.22 -3.02 6.85
CA GLY A 252 -10.47 -3.78 6.96
C GLY A 252 -11.12 -3.61 8.33
N SER A 253 -12.10 -4.47 8.66
CA SER A 253 -12.61 -4.50 10.03
C SER A 253 -11.46 -4.76 11.01
N GLU A 254 -11.40 -3.99 12.11
CA GLU A 254 -10.33 -4.14 13.11
C GLU A 254 -10.26 -5.58 13.62
N GLU A 255 -11.43 -6.22 13.79
CA GLU A 255 -11.56 -7.63 14.16
C GLU A 255 -10.94 -8.60 13.15
N GLU A 256 -11.24 -8.48 11.86
CA GLU A 256 -10.70 -9.39 10.82
C GLU A 256 -9.19 -9.22 10.66
N LEU A 257 -8.71 -7.97 10.66
CA LEU A 257 -7.28 -7.69 10.57
C LEU A 257 -6.54 -8.26 11.79
N LEU A 258 -7.13 -8.12 12.97
CA LEU A 258 -6.57 -8.65 14.18
C LEU A 258 -6.53 -10.17 14.19
N ASN A 259 -7.62 -10.83 13.82
CA ASN A 259 -7.69 -12.28 13.70
C ASN A 259 -6.61 -12.81 12.74
N ASN A 260 -6.35 -12.09 11.65
CA ASN A 260 -5.28 -12.42 10.72
C ASN A 260 -3.88 -12.24 11.33
N VAL A 261 -3.62 -11.13 12.02
CA VAL A 261 -2.32 -10.87 12.69
C VAL A 261 -2.08 -11.86 13.83
N THR A 262 -3.04 -12.03 14.74
CA THR A 262 -2.99 -13.02 15.82
C THR A 262 -2.84 -14.44 15.27
N GLY A 263 -3.59 -14.81 14.24
CA GLY A 263 -3.47 -16.10 13.59
C GLY A 263 -2.09 -16.33 12.97
N ALA A 264 -1.49 -15.29 12.37
CA ALA A 264 -0.11 -15.34 11.86
C ALA A 264 0.91 -15.53 12.99
N LEU A 265 0.77 -14.80 14.11
CA LEU A 265 1.60 -14.95 15.30
C LEU A 265 1.48 -16.35 15.94
N GLN A 266 0.27 -16.89 16.04
CA GLN A 266 0.06 -18.24 16.57
C GLN A 266 0.66 -19.32 15.67
N ASN A 267 0.52 -19.19 14.35
CA ASN A 267 1.10 -20.12 13.39
C ASN A 267 2.63 -20.06 13.37
N PHE A 268 3.18 -18.87 13.59
CA PHE A 268 4.61 -18.65 13.73
C PHE A 268 5.18 -19.48 14.89
N LEU A 269 4.54 -19.44 16.05
CA LEU A 269 4.97 -20.17 17.26
C LEU A 269 4.81 -21.71 17.17
N LYS A 270 3.94 -22.19 16.29
CA LYS A 270 3.79 -23.63 16.04
C LYS A 270 4.91 -24.20 15.18
N ARG A 271 5.63 -23.38 14.39
CA ARG A 271 6.57 -23.83 13.34
C ARG A 271 8.03 -23.83 13.74
N ASP A 272 8.44 -23.04 14.74
CA ASP A 272 9.81 -23.10 15.30
C ASP A 272 10.12 -24.43 16.04
N ARG A 273 9.19 -25.39 15.92
CA ARG A 273 9.14 -26.68 16.62
C ARG A 273 9.66 -27.87 15.80
N SER A 274 9.97 -27.69 14.51
CA SER A 274 10.38 -28.82 13.65
C SER A 274 11.88 -28.94 13.40
N GLU A 275 12.71 -28.02 13.91
CA GLU A 275 14.17 -28.02 13.68
C GLU A 275 15.01 -27.74 14.95
N ASP A 276 14.69 -28.28 16.14
CA ASP A 276 15.76 -28.64 17.10
C ASP A 276 15.23 -29.44 18.31
N SER A 277 16.06 -30.33 18.85
CA SER A 277 15.67 -31.34 19.84
C SER A 277 16.32 -31.16 21.22
N SER A 278 15.52 -30.99 22.29
CA SER A 278 15.72 -31.58 23.66
C SER A 278 14.47 -31.34 24.54
N LEU A 279 14.01 -32.32 25.32
CA LEU A 279 12.57 -32.48 25.64
C LEU A 279 12.03 -31.94 26.99
N THR A 280 12.81 -31.36 27.92
CA THR A 280 12.24 -30.97 29.24
C THR A 280 12.35 -29.49 29.60
N ASP A 281 13.48 -28.83 29.34
CA ASP A 281 13.61 -27.39 29.61
C ASP A 281 12.88 -26.56 28.52
N LEU A 282 12.84 -27.06 27.29
CA LEU A 282 12.04 -26.48 26.20
C LEU A 282 10.53 -26.53 26.49
N GLU A 283 10.02 -27.52 27.23
CA GLU A 283 8.58 -27.62 27.53
C GLU A 283 8.12 -26.56 28.54
N GLN A 284 8.93 -26.29 29.56
CA GLN A 284 8.62 -25.24 30.55
C GLN A 284 8.76 -23.84 29.94
N GLU A 285 9.80 -23.61 29.13
CA GLU A 285 9.97 -22.34 28.42
C GLU A 285 8.90 -22.13 27.34
N ASP A 286 8.50 -23.18 26.60
CA ASP A 286 7.39 -23.13 25.66
C ASP A 286 6.05 -22.83 26.36
N GLN A 287 5.83 -23.42 27.53
CA GLN A 287 4.65 -23.11 28.34
C GLN A 287 4.66 -21.65 28.82
N LYS A 288 5.82 -21.16 29.27
CA LYS A 288 6.01 -19.75 29.65
C LYS A 288 5.71 -18.81 28.47
N PHE A 289 6.20 -19.13 27.27
CA PHE A 289 5.98 -18.32 26.07
C PHE A 289 4.52 -18.36 25.58
N LYS A 290 3.86 -19.52 25.66
CA LYS A 290 2.42 -19.64 25.40
C LYS A 290 1.60 -18.80 26.37
N SER A 291 1.92 -18.83 27.66
CA SER A 291 1.24 -18.02 28.67
C SER A 291 1.48 -16.52 28.44
N LEU A 292 2.68 -16.13 28.02
CA LEU A 292 2.99 -14.75 27.61
C LEU A 292 2.09 -14.30 26.45
N LEU A 293 2.03 -15.09 25.37
CA LEU A 293 1.16 -14.79 24.23
C LEU A 293 -0.32 -14.77 24.65
N GLY A 294 -0.75 -15.73 25.47
CA GLY A 294 -2.11 -15.80 25.99
C GLY A 294 -2.50 -14.55 26.78
N GLY A 295 -1.58 -14.02 27.59
CA GLY A 295 -1.78 -12.78 28.32
C GLY A 295 -1.96 -11.58 27.38
N TYR A 296 -1.06 -11.44 26.39
CA TYR A 296 -1.19 -10.41 25.37
C TYR A 296 -2.49 -10.51 24.58
N GLN A 297 -2.90 -11.73 24.22
CA GLN A 297 -4.15 -11.98 23.51
C GLN A 297 -5.36 -11.58 24.36
N SER A 298 -5.39 -11.88 25.65
CA SER A 298 -6.51 -11.46 26.51
C SER A 298 -6.62 -9.95 26.67
N VAL A 299 -5.50 -9.21 26.74
CA VAL A 299 -5.54 -7.74 26.75
C VAL A 299 -6.12 -7.19 25.44
N LEU A 300 -5.78 -7.83 24.34
CA LEU A 300 -6.26 -7.44 23.03
C LEU A 300 -7.75 -7.80 22.82
N ASP A 301 -8.19 -8.96 23.28
CA ASP A 301 -9.59 -9.38 23.24
C ASP A 301 -10.46 -8.49 24.15
N LEU A 302 -9.91 -7.97 25.25
CA LEU A 302 -10.57 -6.93 26.05
C LEU A 302 -10.84 -5.67 25.21
N LYS A 303 -9.88 -5.21 24.40
CA LYS A 303 -10.06 -4.08 23.49
C LYS A 303 -11.17 -4.36 22.46
N LEU A 304 -11.20 -5.56 21.87
CA LEU A 304 -12.26 -5.91 20.93
C LEU A 304 -13.65 -5.98 21.57
N SER A 305 -13.73 -6.50 22.81
CA SER A 305 -14.99 -6.66 23.53
C SER A 305 -15.73 -5.34 23.81
N GLU A 306 -15.03 -4.20 23.73
CA GLU A 306 -15.64 -2.87 23.79
C GLU A 306 -16.63 -2.62 22.66
N SER A 307 -16.37 -3.22 21.49
CA SER A 307 -17.15 -3.02 20.27
C SER A 307 -18.36 -3.96 20.14
N LEU A 308 -18.42 -5.02 20.96
CA LEU A 308 -19.39 -6.13 20.87
C LEU A 308 -20.22 -6.27 22.17
N ASP A 309 -21.18 -5.37 22.41
CA ASP A 309 -22.20 -5.44 23.48
C ASP A 309 -21.74 -5.82 24.92
N GLY A 310 -20.43 -5.73 25.21
CA GLY A 310 -19.83 -6.01 26.52
C GLY A 310 -19.83 -7.48 26.97
N LYS A 311 -20.27 -8.44 26.14
CA LYS A 311 -20.24 -9.87 26.49
C LYS A 311 -18.89 -10.48 26.12
N GLY A 312 -18.02 -10.67 27.11
CA GLY A 312 -16.74 -11.40 26.92
C GLY A 312 -15.57 -10.90 27.77
N ALA A 313 -15.68 -9.71 28.38
CA ALA A 313 -14.57 -9.14 29.16
C ALA A 313 -14.22 -9.96 30.41
N ASP A 314 -15.22 -10.53 31.10
CA ASP A 314 -15.00 -11.33 32.30
C ASP A 314 -14.14 -12.57 32.05
N GLU A 315 -14.33 -13.27 30.92
CA GLU A 315 -13.52 -14.44 30.55
C GLU A 315 -12.05 -14.06 30.34
N GLN A 316 -11.80 -12.87 29.78
CA GLN A 316 -10.44 -12.37 29.57
C GLN A 316 -9.78 -11.96 30.89
N PHE A 317 -10.54 -11.35 31.81
CA PHE A 317 -10.03 -11.07 33.15
C PHE A 317 -9.74 -12.34 33.94
N ASP A 318 -10.61 -13.36 33.86
CA ASP A 318 -10.38 -14.66 34.50
C ASP A 318 -9.11 -15.33 33.96
N HIS A 319 -8.87 -15.27 32.64
CA HIS A 319 -7.65 -15.79 32.03
C HIS A 319 -6.39 -15.00 32.45
N LEU A 320 -6.47 -13.67 32.52
CA LEU A 320 -5.37 -12.82 33.01
C LEU A 320 -5.05 -13.09 34.49
N GLU A 321 -6.06 -13.25 35.35
CA GLU A 321 -5.86 -13.61 36.76
C GLU A 321 -5.19 -14.98 36.90
N SER A 322 -5.58 -15.96 36.07
CA SER A 322 -4.96 -17.29 36.02
C SER A 322 -3.50 -17.26 35.58
N ILE A 323 -3.17 -16.49 34.53
CA ILE A 323 -1.78 -16.35 34.05
C ILE A 323 -0.87 -15.68 35.09
N LEU A 324 -1.43 -14.73 35.84
CA LEU A 324 -0.70 -13.86 36.78
C LEU A 324 -0.91 -14.26 38.25
N GLU A 325 -1.38 -15.49 38.54
CA GLU A 325 -1.82 -15.88 39.89
C GLU A 325 -0.70 -15.81 40.94
N ASP A 326 0.54 -16.11 40.54
CA ASP A 326 1.70 -16.14 41.43
C ASP A 326 2.22 -14.74 41.81
N SER A 327 1.65 -13.67 41.23
CA SER A 327 2.04 -12.28 41.49
C SER A 327 0.90 -11.50 42.12
N SER A 328 0.88 -11.43 43.46
CA SER A 328 -0.13 -10.68 44.22
C SER A 328 -0.34 -9.23 43.75
N GLN A 329 0.74 -8.55 43.35
CA GLN A 329 0.66 -7.19 42.81
C GLN A 329 -0.04 -7.14 41.44
N ASN A 330 0.27 -8.08 40.55
CA ASN A 330 -0.32 -8.12 39.21
C ASN A 330 -1.77 -8.60 39.26
N SER A 331 -2.10 -9.61 40.08
CA SER A 331 -3.49 -10.05 40.26
C SER A 331 -4.36 -8.93 40.84
N GLU A 332 -3.83 -8.15 41.79
CA GLU A 332 -4.54 -6.99 42.34
C GLU A 332 -4.78 -5.91 41.27
N LEU A 333 -3.79 -5.63 40.41
CA LEU A 333 -3.97 -4.72 39.27
C LEU A 333 -5.11 -5.19 38.34
N VAL A 334 -5.13 -6.48 37.98
CA VAL A 334 -6.19 -7.05 37.12
C VAL A 334 -7.56 -6.86 37.77
N ARG A 335 -7.70 -7.15 39.06
CA ARG A 335 -8.96 -6.97 39.81
C ARG A 335 -9.41 -5.51 39.89
N GLN A 336 -8.48 -4.58 40.13
CA GLN A 336 -8.79 -3.15 40.14
C GLN A 336 -9.31 -2.67 38.79
N ILE A 337 -8.65 -3.07 37.70
CA ILE A 337 -9.09 -2.73 36.35
C ILE A 337 -10.47 -3.34 36.08
N ARG A 338 -10.68 -4.63 36.39
CA ARG A 338 -11.96 -5.33 36.23
C ARG A 338 -13.12 -4.61 36.93
N GLN A 339 -12.92 -4.17 38.18
CA GLN A 339 -13.95 -3.48 38.96
C GLN A 339 -14.39 -2.15 38.32
N THR A 340 -13.47 -1.46 37.66
CA THR A 340 -13.73 -0.16 37.02
C THR A 340 -14.02 -0.25 35.53
N TRP A 341 -13.94 -1.45 34.93
CA TRP A 341 -14.01 -1.66 33.49
C TRP A 341 -15.27 -1.11 32.84
N SER A 342 -16.43 -1.37 33.44
CA SER A 342 -17.73 -0.96 32.91
C SER A 342 -17.97 0.55 33.00
N SER A 343 -17.30 1.25 33.93
CA SER A 343 -17.42 2.69 34.13
C SER A 343 -16.27 3.51 33.57
N ALA A 344 -15.18 2.87 33.14
CA ALA A 344 -14.02 3.53 32.55
C ALA A 344 -14.33 4.09 31.15
N ASP A 345 -13.78 5.27 30.86
CA ASP A 345 -13.81 5.86 29.52
C ASP A 345 -12.72 5.27 28.61
N ALA A 346 -12.78 5.63 27.32
CA ALA A 346 -11.87 5.08 26.30
C ALA A 346 -10.38 5.37 26.60
N GLU A 347 -10.05 6.54 27.14
CA GLU A 347 -8.66 6.89 27.46
C GLU A 347 -8.16 6.08 28.66
N THR A 348 -8.97 5.98 29.72
CA THR A 348 -8.65 5.18 30.90
C THR A 348 -8.48 3.71 30.53
N ARG A 349 -9.32 3.18 29.64
CA ARG A 349 -9.19 1.78 29.17
C ARG A 349 -7.94 1.59 28.33
N LYS A 350 -7.60 2.54 27.47
CA LYS A 350 -6.33 2.53 26.73
C LYS A 350 -5.12 2.52 27.65
N GLU A 351 -5.10 3.36 28.68
CA GLU A 351 -4.07 3.36 29.72
C GLU A 351 -4.02 2.00 30.44
N ASN A 352 -5.17 1.42 30.76
CA ASN A 352 -5.26 0.13 31.42
C ASN A 352 -4.71 -1.02 30.56
N TYR A 353 -4.91 -1.02 29.23
CA TYR A 353 -4.26 -2.01 28.35
C TYR A 353 -2.74 -1.94 28.45
N MET A 354 -2.18 -0.73 28.44
CA MET A 354 -0.74 -0.53 28.54
C MET A 354 -0.22 -0.99 29.91
N ARG A 355 -0.96 -0.71 30.99
CA ARG A 355 -0.62 -1.20 32.34
C ARG A 355 -0.67 -2.73 32.44
N LEU A 356 -1.66 -3.37 31.83
CA LEU A 356 -1.76 -4.84 31.79
C LEU A 356 -0.61 -5.45 30.99
N CYS A 357 -0.28 -4.91 29.81
CA CYS A 357 0.88 -5.35 29.03
C CYS A 357 2.19 -5.18 29.82
N GLN A 358 2.37 -4.07 30.54
CA GLN A 358 3.54 -3.86 31.38
C GLN A 358 3.61 -4.86 32.54
N ALA A 359 2.47 -5.20 33.16
CA ALA A 359 2.41 -6.20 34.21
C ALA A 359 2.77 -7.60 33.70
N ILE A 360 2.26 -7.97 32.52
CA ILE A 360 2.63 -9.20 31.80
C ILE A 360 4.13 -9.21 31.51
N ASP A 361 4.66 -8.15 30.93
CA ASP A 361 6.10 -8.04 30.62
C ASP A 361 6.98 -8.18 31.87
N THR A 362 6.59 -7.55 32.97
CA THR A 362 7.33 -7.60 34.23
C THR A 362 7.26 -9.00 34.86
N TYR A 363 6.10 -9.66 34.77
CA TYR A 363 5.89 -11.00 35.32
C TYR A 363 6.75 -12.05 34.61
N PHE A 364 6.74 -12.05 33.27
CA PHE A 364 7.50 -13.02 32.49
C PHE A 364 9.00 -12.69 32.45
N GLY A 365 9.37 -11.42 32.61
CA GLY A 365 10.75 -10.97 32.60
C GLY A 365 11.46 -11.28 31.28
N ASP A 366 12.78 -11.35 31.34
CA ASP A 366 13.60 -11.74 30.18
C ASP A 366 13.72 -13.26 30.06
N PHE A 367 13.95 -13.71 28.83
CA PHE A 367 14.25 -15.10 28.51
C PHE A 367 15.77 -15.27 28.42
N PRO A 368 16.34 -16.41 28.84
CA PRO A 368 17.78 -16.62 28.83
C PRO A 368 18.35 -16.73 27.40
N ASP A 369 17.57 -17.25 26.46
CA ASP A 369 17.96 -17.42 25.06
C ASP A 369 17.77 -16.14 24.22
N HIS A 370 18.77 -15.80 23.41
CA HIS A 370 18.76 -14.59 22.57
C HIS A 370 17.63 -14.61 21.54
N THR A 371 17.36 -15.76 20.93
CA THR A 371 16.30 -15.91 19.93
C THR A 371 14.92 -15.67 20.58
N GLN A 372 14.70 -16.23 21.77
CA GLN A 372 13.49 -15.96 22.57
C GLN A 372 13.37 -14.50 23.01
N GLN A 373 14.46 -13.81 23.37
CA GLN A 373 14.44 -12.37 23.69
C GLN A 373 14.01 -11.51 22.50
N VAL A 374 14.54 -11.83 21.31
CA VAL A 374 14.20 -11.16 20.06
C VAL A 374 12.72 -11.42 19.71
N PHE A 375 12.23 -12.64 19.88
CA PHE A 375 10.80 -12.95 19.70
C PHE A 375 9.87 -12.27 20.69
N ARG A 376 10.27 -12.19 21.97
CA ARG A 376 9.54 -11.41 22.97
C ARG A 376 9.44 -9.94 22.53
N THR A 377 10.52 -9.39 21.97
CA THR A 377 10.52 -8.01 21.45
C THR A 377 9.54 -7.84 20.30
N LEU A 378 9.52 -8.78 19.34
CA LEU A 378 8.54 -8.80 18.25
C LEU A 378 7.10 -8.83 18.78
N LEU A 379 6.79 -9.72 19.71
CA LEU A 379 5.46 -9.81 20.32
C LEU A 379 5.07 -8.50 20.98
N ARG A 380 5.90 -8.00 21.90
CA ARG A 380 5.64 -6.77 22.65
C ARG A 380 5.40 -5.58 21.72
N LYS A 381 6.27 -5.39 20.72
CA LYS A 381 6.12 -4.31 19.75
C LYS A 381 4.85 -4.48 18.92
N THR A 382 4.58 -5.67 18.39
CA THR A 382 3.39 -5.94 17.55
C THR A 382 2.10 -5.74 18.31
N PHE A 383 1.97 -6.29 19.54
CA PHE A 383 0.79 -6.07 20.38
C PHE A 383 0.63 -4.60 20.78
N SER A 384 1.72 -3.90 21.10
CA SER A 384 1.68 -2.45 21.34
C SER A 384 1.17 -1.70 20.11
N CYS A 385 1.58 -2.08 18.90
CA CYS A 385 1.08 -1.49 17.67
C CYS A 385 -0.39 -1.85 17.40
N LEU A 386 -0.87 -3.05 17.76
CA LEU A 386 -2.29 -3.44 17.66
C LEU A 386 -3.17 -2.62 18.62
N LEU A 387 -2.73 -2.46 19.87
CA LEU A 387 -3.45 -1.66 20.86
C LEU A 387 -3.53 -0.18 20.45
N ASN A 388 -2.43 0.38 19.97
CA ASN A 388 -2.35 1.78 19.52
C ASN A 388 -2.77 2.00 18.06
N TRP A 389 -3.13 0.95 17.33
CA TRP A 389 -3.45 0.97 15.90
C TRP A 389 -2.40 1.72 15.06
N THR A 390 -1.12 1.40 15.26
CA THR A 390 0.01 2.13 14.66
C THR A 390 0.45 1.50 13.34
N TRP A 391 0.38 2.27 12.25
CA TRP A 391 0.66 1.84 10.88
C TRP A 391 1.65 2.78 10.20
N GLY A 392 2.52 2.23 9.35
CA GLY A 392 3.42 2.94 8.45
C GLY A 392 4.17 4.11 9.10
N THR A 393 4.58 3.95 10.35
CA THR A 393 5.35 4.99 11.03
C THR A 393 6.70 5.12 10.39
N THR A 394 7.11 6.34 10.12
CA THR A 394 8.39 6.63 9.47
C THR A 394 8.89 8.03 9.86
N HIS A 395 10.19 8.23 9.78
CA HIS A 395 10.79 9.52 9.98
C HIS A 395 10.28 10.53 8.94
N ASN A 396 9.84 11.68 9.44
CA ASN A 396 9.26 12.71 8.60
C ASN A 396 10.36 13.58 8.00
N PHE A 397 10.55 13.48 6.69
CA PHE A 397 11.56 14.30 6.01
C PHE A 397 11.24 15.81 6.04
N LEU A 398 9.99 16.19 6.32
CA LEU A 398 9.56 17.58 6.45
C LEU A 398 9.74 18.16 7.86
N TYR A 399 10.29 17.42 8.81
CA TYR A 399 10.43 17.90 10.18
C TYR A 399 11.27 19.19 10.23
N ARG A 400 10.61 20.28 10.65
CA ARG A 400 11.13 21.65 10.68
C ARG A 400 11.69 22.14 9.33
N CYS A 401 11.25 21.56 8.22
CA CYS A 401 11.77 21.89 6.89
C CYS A 401 11.47 23.36 6.54
N PRO A 402 12.50 24.18 6.23
CA PRO A 402 12.29 25.56 5.82
C PRO A 402 11.64 25.62 4.45
N GLY A 403 10.75 26.60 4.23
CA GLY A 403 10.07 26.80 2.94
C GLY A 403 8.83 25.93 2.72
N VAL A 404 8.43 25.12 3.72
CA VAL A 404 7.17 24.37 3.70
C VAL A 404 6.25 24.90 4.81
N GLU A 405 5.23 25.66 4.44
CA GLU A 405 4.23 26.18 5.39
C GLU A 405 3.09 25.18 5.58
N PHE A 406 3.37 24.08 6.29
CA PHE A 406 2.38 23.05 6.60
C PHE A 406 2.60 22.50 8.03
N PRO A 407 2.13 23.20 9.07
CA PRO A 407 2.42 22.88 10.47
C PRO A 407 2.03 21.46 10.88
N GLU A 408 0.97 20.90 10.28
CA GLU A 408 0.45 19.56 10.56
C GLU A 408 1.51 18.46 10.34
N LEU A 409 2.40 18.64 9.35
CA LEU A 409 3.53 17.75 9.08
C LEU A 409 4.83 18.31 9.63
N THR A 410 5.15 19.58 9.38
CA THR A 410 6.48 20.14 9.72
C THR A 410 6.78 20.19 11.22
N SER A 411 5.76 20.14 12.09
CA SER A 411 5.94 20.14 13.55
C SER A 411 6.31 18.77 14.14
N LYS A 412 6.21 17.68 13.37
CA LYS A 412 6.35 16.30 13.89
C LYS A 412 7.56 15.58 13.31
N PRO A 413 8.37 14.91 14.15
CA PRO A 413 9.53 14.15 13.68
C PRO A 413 9.14 12.82 13.01
N ILE A 414 7.94 12.31 13.29
CA ILE A 414 7.41 11.04 12.78
C ILE A 414 6.04 11.30 12.13
N VAL A 415 5.78 10.64 11.02
CA VAL A 415 4.48 10.57 10.35
C VAL A 415 4.01 9.12 10.28
N SER A 416 2.71 8.92 10.04
CA SER A 416 2.10 7.60 9.89
C SER A 416 1.45 7.55 8.52
N LEU A 417 1.95 6.68 7.65
CA LEU A 417 1.46 6.51 6.29
C LEU A 417 0.56 5.26 6.19
N ILE A 418 -0.51 5.35 5.43
CA ILE A 418 -1.46 4.26 5.19
C ILE A 418 -1.83 4.16 3.72
N ASP A 419 -2.50 3.08 3.34
CA ASP A 419 -2.97 2.81 1.98
C ASP A 419 -3.79 3.99 1.42
N ALA A 420 -3.34 4.52 0.28
CA ALA A 420 -4.02 5.62 -0.40
C ALA A 420 -5.43 5.25 -0.90
N GLY A 421 -5.69 3.95 -1.10
CA GLY A 421 -7.00 3.42 -1.48
C GLY A 421 -8.14 3.73 -0.51
N LEU A 422 -7.81 4.12 0.73
CA LEU A 422 -8.77 4.58 1.75
C LEU A 422 -9.34 5.99 1.48
N THR A 423 -8.70 6.74 0.58
CA THR A 423 -9.10 8.10 0.19
C THR A 423 -9.74 8.09 -1.20
N ILE A 424 -8.93 8.25 -2.24
CA ILE A 424 -9.30 8.04 -3.63
C ILE A 424 -8.66 6.72 -4.04
N ASN A 425 -9.49 5.75 -4.40
CA ASN A 425 -9.02 4.41 -4.77
C ASN A 425 -8.35 4.37 -6.16
N ALA A 426 -7.55 5.36 -6.53
CA ALA A 426 -6.68 5.38 -7.71
C ALA A 426 -5.68 6.55 -7.57
N GLY A 427 -4.53 6.47 -8.24
CA GLY A 427 -3.45 7.47 -8.17
C GLY A 427 -3.74 8.82 -8.85
N TYR A 428 -4.99 9.31 -8.84
CA TYR A 428 -5.36 10.58 -9.46
C TYR A 428 -4.57 11.77 -8.89
N PRO A 429 -4.44 11.96 -7.56
CA PRO A 429 -3.72 13.12 -7.02
C PRO A 429 -2.26 13.20 -7.48
N SER A 430 -1.60 12.05 -7.63
CA SER A 430 -0.24 11.96 -8.13
C SER A 430 -0.19 12.27 -9.64
N VAL A 431 -1.05 11.64 -10.45
CA VAL A 431 -1.01 11.78 -11.92
C VAL A 431 -1.54 13.14 -12.43
N LEU A 432 -2.46 13.77 -11.70
CA LEU A 432 -3.02 15.09 -12.04
C LEU A 432 -2.08 16.26 -11.69
N PHE A 433 -0.86 15.97 -11.23
CA PHE A 433 0.14 16.99 -10.99
C PHE A 433 0.45 17.79 -12.27
N PRO A 434 0.31 19.14 -12.28
CA PRO A 434 0.34 19.94 -13.51
C PRO A 434 1.58 19.75 -14.38
N GLU A 435 2.75 19.56 -13.77
CA GLU A 435 4.01 19.37 -14.52
C GLU A 435 4.03 18.09 -15.37
N ARG A 436 3.19 17.10 -15.06
CA ARG A 436 3.06 15.88 -15.88
C ARG A 436 2.23 16.10 -17.14
N GLN A 437 1.46 17.19 -17.22
CA GLN A 437 0.68 17.59 -18.39
C GLN A 437 -0.14 16.45 -19.03
N VAL A 438 -0.70 15.57 -18.19
CA VAL A 438 -1.46 14.41 -18.66
C VAL A 438 -2.70 14.86 -19.41
N LYS A 439 -2.92 14.30 -20.61
CA LYS A 439 -4.03 14.66 -21.50
C LYS A 439 -5.14 13.62 -21.52
N LEU A 440 -4.79 12.36 -21.27
CA LEU A 440 -5.70 11.22 -21.19
C LEU A 440 -5.38 10.38 -19.96
N ILE A 441 -6.40 10.05 -19.18
CA ILE A 441 -6.35 9.10 -18.08
C ILE A 441 -7.26 7.93 -18.42
N ILE A 442 -6.72 6.72 -18.40
CA ILE A 442 -7.49 5.47 -18.50
C ILE A 442 -7.48 4.82 -17.12
N SER A 443 -8.59 4.95 -16.40
CA SER A 443 -8.74 4.53 -15.01
C SER A 443 -9.46 3.20 -14.94
N PHE A 444 -8.73 2.13 -14.60
CA PHE A 444 -9.29 0.83 -14.32
C PHE A 444 -9.65 0.72 -12.84
N ASP A 445 -10.95 0.62 -12.58
CA ASP A 445 -11.52 0.58 -11.24
C ASP A 445 -11.90 -0.86 -10.85
N TYR A 446 -11.01 -1.47 -10.08
CA TYR A 446 -11.07 -2.77 -9.42
C TYR A 446 -11.75 -2.73 -8.05
N SER A 447 -12.55 -1.70 -7.72
CA SER A 447 -13.28 -1.64 -6.45
C SER A 447 -14.35 -2.74 -6.38
N ALA A 448 -14.54 -3.31 -5.19
CA ALA A 448 -15.62 -4.27 -4.93
C ALA A 448 -16.98 -3.59 -4.68
N GLY A 449 -16.98 -2.30 -4.31
CA GLY A 449 -18.17 -1.52 -3.93
C GLY A 449 -18.74 -0.67 -5.07
N ASP A 450 -19.15 0.56 -4.75
CA ASP A 450 -19.66 1.54 -5.73
C ASP A 450 -18.59 1.78 -6.81
N PRO A 451 -18.86 1.44 -8.09
CA PRO A 451 -17.90 1.57 -9.17
C PRO A 451 -17.58 3.03 -9.51
N PHE A 452 -18.29 4.01 -8.95
CA PHE A 452 -18.09 5.44 -9.18
C PHE A 452 -17.55 6.17 -7.96
N LEU A 453 -17.35 5.50 -6.82
CA LEU A 453 -16.87 6.17 -5.60
C LEU A 453 -15.50 6.83 -5.82
N THR A 454 -14.59 6.13 -6.50
CA THR A 454 -13.26 6.66 -6.84
C THR A 454 -13.37 7.97 -7.62
N ILE A 455 -14.19 8.00 -8.67
CA ILE A 455 -14.30 9.20 -9.53
C ILE A 455 -15.01 10.35 -8.81
N LYS A 456 -16.03 10.05 -7.97
CA LYS A 456 -16.71 11.04 -7.13
C LYS A 456 -15.73 11.69 -6.14
N ASN A 457 -14.92 10.89 -5.45
CA ASN A 457 -13.90 11.39 -4.53
C ASN A 457 -12.84 12.22 -5.26
N THR A 458 -12.43 11.81 -6.47
CA THR A 458 -11.51 12.60 -7.30
C THR A 458 -12.10 13.97 -7.67
N VAL A 459 -13.39 14.06 -8.02
CA VAL A 459 -14.05 15.33 -8.35
C VAL A 459 -14.02 16.28 -7.15
N GLU A 460 -14.38 15.80 -5.96
CA GLU A 460 -14.36 16.62 -4.74
C GLU A 460 -12.94 17.08 -4.38
N TYR A 461 -11.96 16.18 -4.45
CA TYR A 461 -10.55 16.52 -4.26
C TYR A 461 -10.08 17.59 -5.25
N CYS A 462 -10.33 17.39 -6.54
CA CYS A 462 -9.90 18.35 -7.55
C CYS A 462 -10.55 19.73 -7.35
N LYS A 463 -11.82 19.75 -6.93
CA LYS A 463 -12.53 20.98 -6.57
C LYS A 463 -11.92 21.67 -5.34
N ALA A 464 -11.58 20.90 -4.30
CA ALA A 464 -10.98 21.42 -3.07
C ALA A 464 -9.59 22.05 -3.31
N TYR A 465 -8.77 21.45 -4.18
CA TYR A 465 -7.40 21.91 -4.47
C TYR A 465 -7.29 22.75 -5.76
N GLY A 466 -8.40 23.07 -6.42
CA GLY A 466 -8.40 23.86 -7.67
C GLY A 466 -7.68 23.18 -8.83
N ILE A 467 -7.67 21.84 -8.86
CA ILE A 467 -7.04 21.05 -9.92
C ILE A 467 -8.04 20.89 -11.08
N PRO A 468 -7.67 21.21 -12.34
CA PRO A 468 -8.55 21.00 -13.47
C PRO A 468 -8.94 19.52 -13.66
N PHE A 469 -10.24 19.24 -13.67
CA PHE A 469 -10.80 17.91 -13.86
C PHE A 469 -12.06 18.00 -14.74
N PRO A 470 -12.38 16.99 -15.57
CA PRO A 470 -13.60 17.04 -16.38
C PRO A 470 -14.84 17.14 -15.49
N ARG A 471 -15.84 17.88 -15.97
CA ARG A 471 -17.14 17.96 -15.31
C ARG A 471 -17.86 16.62 -15.48
N ILE A 472 -18.32 16.06 -14.37
CA ILE A 472 -19.08 14.81 -14.35
C ILE A 472 -20.48 15.12 -13.85
N ASP A 473 -21.50 14.73 -14.62
CA ASP A 473 -22.90 14.84 -14.22
C ASP A 473 -23.26 13.63 -13.35
N GLU A 474 -23.84 13.85 -12.17
CA GLU A 474 -24.25 12.75 -11.29
C GLU A 474 -25.24 11.80 -11.97
N ARG A 475 -26.00 12.28 -12.96
CA ARG A 475 -26.92 11.46 -13.76
C ARG A 475 -26.19 10.39 -14.58
N ASP A 476 -24.92 10.59 -14.89
CA ASP A 476 -24.09 9.63 -15.61
C ASP A 476 -23.53 8.53 -14.68
N LEU A 477 -23.71 8.67 -13.35
CA LEU A 477 -23.14 7.80 -12.31
C LEU A 477 -24.21 7.00 -11.54
N GLN A 478 -25.36 6.73 -12.15
CA GLN A 478 -26.51 6.11 -11.48
C GLN A 478 -26.52 4.56 -11.56
N ASP A 479 -25.84 3.97 -12.55
CA ASP A 479 -25.88 2.52 -12.82
C ASP A 479 -24.89 1.73 -11.94
N THR A 480 -25.01 1.84 -10.61
CA THR A 480 -24.05 1.24 -9.65
C THR A 480 -24.05 -0.29 -9.65
N ASP A 481 -25.22 -0.89 -9.84
CA ASP A 481 -25.41 -2.35 -9.80
C ASP A 481 -25.18 -3.00 -11.17
N ASN A 482 -25.35 -2.23 -12.24
CA ASN A 482 -25.24 -2.70 -13.61
C ASN A 482 -24.42 -1.71 -14.46
N PRO A 483 -23.15 -1.39 -14.10
CA PRO A 483 -22.38 -0.42 -14.84
C PRO A 483 -22.06 -0.91 -16.25
N SER A 484 -21.92 0.06 -17.16
CA SER A 484 -21.33 -0.13 -18.48
C SER A 484 -19.83 -0.48 -18.40
N ASP A 485 -19.26 -0.94 -19.52
CA ASP A 485 -17.84 -1.30 -19.66
C ASP A 485 -16.88 -0.11 -19.45
N CYS A 486 -17.32 1.10 -19.82
CA CYS A 486 -16.60 2.33 -19.56
C CYS A 486 -17.47 3.59 -19.66
N TYR A 487 -16.95 4.68 -19.10
CA TYR A 487 -17.52 6.03 -19.10
C TYR A 487 -16.44 7.01 -19.54
N ILE A 488 -16.77 7.96 -20.42
CA ILE A 488 -15.81 8.91 -20.99
C ILE A 488 -16.21 10.33 -20.59
N PHE A 489 -15.36 10.97 -19.80
CA PHE A 489 -15.54 12.33 -19.34
C PHE A 489 -14.49 13.24 -20.00
N ARG A 490 -14.95 14.24 -20.77
CA ARG A 490 -14.08 15.16 -21.50
C ARG A 490 -14.02 16.51 -20.79
N GLY A 491 -12.83 17.11 -20.72
CA GLY A 491 -12.61 18.46 -20.22
C GLY A 491 -11.97 19.35 -21.28
N GLU A 492 -12.28 20.65 -21.27
CA GLU A 492 -11.69 21.63 -22.20
C GLU A 492 -10.26 22.01 -21.80
N ASN A 493 -9.99 22.17 -20.50
CA ASN A 493 -8.67 22.49 -19.93
C ASN A 493 -8.24 21.46 -18.86
N ALA A 494 -8.70 20.23 -19.01
CA ALA A 494 -8.49 19.13 -18.09
C ALA A 494 -8.26 17.83 -18.87
N PRO A 495 -7.61 16.81 -18.29
CA PRO A 495 -7.46 15.53 -18.95
C PRO A 495 -8.82 14.93 -19.30
N THR A 496 -8.87 14.23 -20.42
CA THR A 496 -9.98 13.31 -20.68
C THR A 496 -9.83 12.08 -19.81
N VAL A 497 -10.92 11.61 -19.21
CA VAL A 497 -10.92 10.44 -18.32
C VAL A 497 -11.79 9.35 -18.94
N ILE A 498 -11.22 8.18 -19.16
CA ILE A 498 -11.93 6.95 -19.46
C ILE A 498 -11.96 6.12 -18.18
N HIS A 499 -13.12 5.97 -17.57
CA HIS A 499 -13.32 5.22 -16.33
C HIS A 499 -13.90 3.84 -16.62
N CYS A 500 -13.27 2.78 -16.11
CA CYS A 500 -13.53 1.40 -16.49
C CYS A 500 -13.76 0.51 -15.25
N PRO A 501 -15.02 0.31 -14.83
CA PRO A 501 -15.34 -0.62 -13.76
C PRO A 501 -14.96 -2.06 -14.11
N LEU A 502 -14.32 -2.77 -13.17
CA LEU A 502 -13.85 -4.14 -13.35
C LEU A 502 -15.00 -5.07 -13.69
N PHE A 503 -16.02 -5.12 -12.84
CA PHE A 503 -17.20 -5.96 -13.05
C PHE A 503 -18.31 -5.10 -13.63
N ASN A 504 -18.73 -5.43 -14.85
CA ASN A 504 -19.71 -4.68 -15.61
C ASN A 504 -20.59 -5.61 -16.47
N ASN A 505 -21.60 -5.02 -17.12
CA ASN A 505 -22.60 -5.78 -17.88
C ASN A 505 -22.02 -6.56 -19.07
N VAL A 506 -20.80 -6.26 -19.52
CA VAL A 506 -20.23 -6.92 -20.69
C VAL A 506 -19.42 -8.16 -20.30
N ASN A 507 -18.64 -8.09 -19.22
CA ASN A 507 -17.79 -9.22 -18.82
C ASN A 507 -18.43 -10.18 -17.81
N CYS A 508 -19.44 -9.74 -17.05
CA CYS A 508 -20.18 -10.59 -16.11
C CYS A 508 -21.70 -10.29 -16.12
N PRO A 509 -22.36 -10.41 -17.29
CA PRO A 509 -23.77 -10.06 -17.45
C PRO A 509 -24.67 -10.80 -16.45
N GLY A 510 -25.45 -10.03 -15.69
CA GLY A 510 -26.38 -10.55 -14.67
C GLY A 510 -25.71 -11.18 -13.45
N LYS A 511 -24.37 -11.09 -13.30
CA LYS A 511 -23.60 -11.74 -12.23
C LYS A 511 -22.65 -10.79 -11.49
N ILE A 512 -22.80 -9.49 -11.64
CA ILE A 512 -21.89 -8.49 -11.05
C ILE A 512 -21.81 -8.63 -9.52
N ALA A 513 -22.95 -8.81 -8.84
CA ALA A 513 -22.98 -9.02 -7.39
C ALA A 513 -22.23 -10.31 -6.98
N GLU A 514 -22.44 -11.41 -7.70
CA GLU A 514 -21.74 -12.68 -7.47
C GLU A 514 -20.22 -12.53 -7.64
N TYR A 515 -19.78 -11.78 -8.66
CA TYR A 515 -18.36 -11.51 -8.88
C TYR A 515 -17.77 -10.62 -7.79
N ARG A 516 -18.48 -9.56 -7.35
CA ARG A 516 -18.04 -8.68 -6.25
C ARG A 516 -17.91 -9.44 -4.94
N GLU A 517 -18.83 -10.35 -4.65
CA GLU A 517 -18.79 -11.22 -3.47
C GLU A 517 -17.67 -12.26 -3.56
N GLN A 518 -17.60 -13.00 -4.68
CA GLN A 518 -16.57 -14.02 -4.90
C GLN A 518 -15.16 -13.43 -4.84
N PHE A 519 -14.97 -12.26 -5.44
CA PHE A 519 -13.69 -11.57 -5.51
C PHE A 519 -13.67 -10.40 -4.53
N SER A 520 -14.02 -10.61 -3.27
CA SER A 520 -13.97 -9.57 -2.24
C SER A 520 -12.53 -9.08 -1.99
N THR A 521 -12.36 -7.87 -1.43
CA THR A 521 -11.03 -7.27 -1.19
C THR A 521 -10.19 -8.07 -0.19
N PHE A 522 -10.83 -8.73 0.78
CA PHE A 522 -10.15 -9.52 1.81
C PHE A 522 -10.06 -11.02 1.46
N LYS A 523 -10.44 -11.42 0.23
CA LYS A 523 -10.13 -12.76 -0.27
C LYS A 523 -8.62 -12.89 -0.44
N MET A 524 -8.01 -13.68 0.44
CA MET A 524 -6.56 -13.85 0.53
C MET A 524 -6.01 -14.96 -0.38
N ASN A 525 -6.79 -16.01 -0.64
CA ASN A 525 -6.35 -17.16 -1.42
C ASN A 525 -7.21 -17.31 -2.69
N TYR A 526 -6.54 -17.64 -3.80
CA TYR A 526 -7.16 -17.85 -5.11
C TYR A 526 -6.75 -19.21 -5.65
N SER A 527 -7.70 -19.96 -6.23
CA SER A 527 -7.38 -21.11 -7.08
C SER A 527 -6.97 -20.66 -8.49
N GLU A 528 -6.36 -21.56 -9.28
CA GLU A 528 -6.05 -21.28 -10.69
C GLU A 528 -7.30 -20.88 -11.49
N GLU A 529 -8.42 -21.56 -11.27
CA GLU A 529 -9.70 -21.26 -11.94
C GLU A 529 -10.22 -19.86 -11.59
N GLU A 530 -10.05 -19.45 -10.33
CA GLU A 530 -10.46 -18.11 -9.88
C GLU A 530 -9.57 -17.02 -10.46
N ILE A 531 -8.26 -17.27 -10.56
CA ILE A 531 -7.32 -16.37 -11.25
C ILE A 531 -7.69 -16.25 -12.73
N ASP A 532 -7.90 -17.37 -13.43
CA ASP A 532 -8.24 -17.36 -14.86
C ASP A 532 -9.56 -16.63 -15.13
N LYS A 533 -10.56 -16.85 -14.28
CA LYS A 533 -11.85 -16.14 -14.35
C LYS A 533 -11.67 -14.63 -14.19
N LEU A 534 -10.84 -14.19 -13.24
CA LEU A 534 -10.58 -12.78 -12.99
C LEU A 534 -9.73 -12.13 -14.09
N LEU A 535 -8.70 -12.82 -14.58
CA LEU A 535 -7.90 -12.40 -15.74
C LEU A 535 -8.78 -12.25 -16.98
N THR A 536 -9.68 -13.21 -17.22
CA THR A 536 -10.63 -13.16 -18.34
C THR A 536 -11.53 -11.95 -18.25
N ALA A 537 -12.07 -11.63 -17.06
CA ALA A 537 -12.90 -10.44 -16.85
C ALA A 537 -12.13 -9.15 -17.15
N ALA A 538 -10.89 -9.02 -16.64
CA ALA A 538 -10.05 -7.84 -16.86
C ALA A 538 -9.59 -7.68 -18.32
N LYS A 539 -9.20 -8.77 -18.99
CA LYS A 539 -8.85 -8.79 -20.41
C LYS A 539 -10.06 -8.41 -21.28
N THR A 540 -11.23 -8.96 -20.96
CA THR A 540 -12.49 -8.66 -21.68
C THR A 540 -12.82 -7.16 -21.63
N ASN A 541 -12.58 -6.49 -20.49
CA ASN A 541 -12.80 -5.04 -20.39
C ASN A 541 -11.99 -4.27 -21.43
N VAL A 542 -10.68 -4.48 -21.47
CA VAL A 542 -9.80 -3.79 -22.42
C VAL A 542 -10.18 -4.13 -23.86
N ALA A 543 -10.43 -5.41 -24.16
CA ALA A 543 -10.82 -5.86 -25.50
C ALA A 543 -12.07 -5.14 -26.02
N ASN A 544 -13.05 -4.89 -25.16
CA ASN A 544 -14.29 -4.21 -25.52
C ASN A 544 -14.11 -2.69 -25.73
N ILE A 545 -13.22 -2.05 -24.96
CA ILE A 545 -13.08 -0.60 -24.96
C ILE A 545 -11.92 -0.09 -25.81
N GLN A 546 -11.04 -0.96 -26.34
CA GLN A 546 -9.83 -0.55 -27.06
C GLN A 546 -10.09 0.44 -28.21
N GLN A 547 -11.18 0.29 -28.96
CA GLN A 547 -11.55 1.24 -30.01
C GLN A 547 -12.01 2.60 -29.46
N LYS A 548 -12.64 2.61 -28.27
CA LYS A 548 -13.02 3.86 -27.59
C LYS A 548 -11.77 4.59 -27.09
N ILE A 549 -10.80 3.85 -26.53
CA ILE A 549 -9.49 4.39 -26.15
C ILE A 549 -8.80 5.00 -27.37
N LEU A 550 -8.70 4.26 -28.48
CA LEU A 550 -8.06 4.71 -29.71
C LEU A 550 -8.65 6.04 -30.22
N LYS A 551 -9.98 6.15 -30.26
CA LYS A 551 -10.68 7.38 -30.68
C LYS A 551 -10.37 8.59 -29.80
N GLU A 552 -10.23 8.40 -28.49
CA GLU A 552 -9.86 9.52 -27.61
C GLU A 552 -8.39 9.92 -27.80
N ILE A 553 -7.50 8.96 -28.06
CA ILE A 553 -6.11 9.26 -28.44
C ILE A 553 -6.06 10.07 -29.74
N GLU A 554 -6.79 9.64 -30.78
CA GLU A 554 -6.90 10.35 -32.07
C GLU A 554 -7.38 11.79 -31.87
N ARG A 555 -8.43 11.98 -31.06
CA ARG A 555 -8.98 13.30 -30.77
C ARG A 555 -7.96 14.22 -30.09
N ILE A 556 -7.22 13.68 -29.10
CA ILE A 556 -6.22 14.44 -28.35
C ILE A 556 -5.05 14.83 -29.26
N VAL A 557 -4.51 13.90 -30.04
CA VAL A 557 -3.42 14.20 -31.00
C VAL A 557 -3.89 15.19 -32.07
N GLY A 558 -5.11 15.01 -32.59
CA GLY A 558 -5.71 15.92 -33.57
C GLY A 558 -5.88 17.36 -33.07
N SER A 559 -6.28 17.56 -31.81
CA SER A 559 -6.44 18.91 -31.22
C SER A 559 -5.12 19.70 -31.19
N HIS A 560 -3.97 19.05 -30.96
CA HIS A 560 -2.64 19.70 -30.97
C HIS A 560 -2.19 20.14 -32.36
N SER A 561 -2.86 19.69 -33.42
CA SER A 561 -2.55 20.07 -34.80
C SER A 561 -3.17 21.41 -35.19
N HIS A 562 -4.18 21.88 -34.45
CA HIS A 562 -4.94 23.11 -34.74
C HIS A 562 -4.59 24.30 -33.85
N GLU A 563 -3.82 24.10 -32.77
CA GLU A 563 -3.37 25.15 -31.84
C GLU A 563 -1.96 25.67 -32.14
N ALA A 564 -1.34 25.27 -33.25
CA ALA A 564 0.01 25.65 -33.67
C ALA A 564 0.02 26.76 -34.74
#